data_AF-A0A3A9H284-F1
#
_entry.id   AF-A0A3A9H284-F1
#
_cell.length_a   1.000
_cell.length_b   1.000
_cell.length_c   1.000
_cell.angle_alpha   90.00
_cell.angle_beta   90.00
_cell.angle_gamma   90.00
#
_symmetry.space_group_name_H-M   'P 1'
#
loop_
_entity.id
_entity.type
_entity.pdbx_description
1 polymer ?
#
loop_
_entity_poly.entity_id
_entity_poly.type
_entity_poly.pdbx_seq_one_letter_code
_entity_poly.pdbx_strand_id
1 'polypeptide(L)' 'MFEYIDNEHLKKEVKKMIIDSGLTQKEVAEKMGCKPQQYTNIVGKENFAFRDVKRIADAAGFKLLIEFEKKNRYKIFMN' A
#
# COMPACT_ATOMS: atom_id res chain seq x y z
N MET A 1 -3.40 10.38 -3.05
CA MET A 1 -4.57 9.48 -3.22
C MET A 1 -4.41 8.82 -4.59
N PHE A 2 -4.57 7.50 -4.68
CA PHE A 2 -4.38 6.75 -5.93
C PHE A 2 -5.50 5.71 -6.09
N GLU A 3 -5.83 5.35 -7.33
CA GLU A 3 -6.72 4.22 -7.62
C GLU A 3 -5.93 2.91 -7.53
N TYR A 4 -6.47 1.91 -6.85
CA TYR A 4 -5.89 0.57 -6.87
C TYR A 4 -6.05 -0.05 -8.28
N ILE A 5 -4.94 -0.50 -8.87
CA ILE A 5 -4.91 -1.14 -10.19
C ILE A 5 -4.63 -2.64 -10.01
N ASP A 6 -3.49 -2.95 -9.40
CA ASP A 6 -3.03 -4.29 -9.07
C ASP A 6 -2.04 -4.25 -7.89
N ASN A 7 -1.56 -5.42 -7.47
CA ASN A 7 -0.60 -5.53 -6.37
C ASN A 7 0.78 -4.92 -6.70
N GLU A 8 1.19 -4.87 -7.96
CA GLU A 8 2.48 -4.25 -8.34
C GLU A 8 2.42 -2.73 -8.24
N HIS A 9 1.30 -2.12 -8.64
CA HIS A 9 1.01 -0.71 -8.40
C HIS A 9 0.97 -0.42 -6.90
N LEU A 10 0.25 -1.24 -6.12
CA LEU A 10 0.16 -1.08 -4.66
C LEU A 10 1.54 -1.14 -3.98
N LYS A 11 2.42 -2.06 -4.39
CA LYS A 11 3.81 -2.14 -3.88
C LYS A 11 4.61 -0.87 -4.17
N LYS A 12 4.46 -0.29 -5.37
CA LYS A 12 5.12 0.98 -5.73
C LYS A 12 4.63 2.14 -4.87
N GLU A 13 3.33 2.22 -4.63
CA GLU A 13 2.75 3.26 -3.77
C GLU A 13 3.20 3.11 -2.31
N VAL A 14 3.28 1.89 -1.78
CA VAL A 14 3.87 1.64 -0.46
C VAL A 14 5.33 2.06 -0.40
N LYS A 15 6.12 1.79 -1.45
CA LYS A 15 7.53 2.20 -1.52
C LYS A 15 7.67 3.73 -1.52
N LYS A 16 6.83 4.45 -2.27
CA LYS A 16 6.80 5.92 -2.25
C LYS A 16 6.45 6.46 -0.87
N MET A 17 5.42 5.91 -0.23
CA MET A 17 5.02 6.31 1.12
C MET A 17 6.16 6.13 2.14
N ILE A 18 6.96 5.06 2.04
CA ILE A 18 8.14 4.88 2.88
C ILE A 18 9.19 5.97 2.62
N ILE A 19 9.44 6.34 1.36
CA ILE A 19 10.34 7.44 1.02
C ILE A 19 9.83 8.77 1.61
N ASP A 20 8.54 9.07 1.45
CA ASP A 20 7.91 10.28 1.97
C ASP A 20 7.93 10.33 3.50
N SER A 21 7.96 9.17 4.17
CA SER A 21 8.08 9.08 5.64
C SER A 21 9.47 9.48 6.17
N GLY A 22 10.48 9.57 5.29
CA GLY A 22 11.88 9.75 5.66
C GLY A 22 12.55 8.51 6.28
N LEU A 23 11.84 7.37 6.35
CA LEU A 23 12.36 6.11 6.87
C LEU A 23 12.90 5.22 5.75
N THR A 24 13.82 4.35 6.12
CA THR A 24 14.26 3.21 5.31
C THR A 24 13.33 2.02 5.49
N GLN A 25 13.34 1.08 4.53
CA GLN A 25 12.61 -0.19 4.68
C GLN A 25 13.06 -1.00 5.91
N LYS A 26 14.34 -0.87 6.31
CA LYS A 26 14.89 -1.51 7.49
C LYS A 26 14.25 -0.97 8.76
N GLU A 27 14.17 0.36 8.90
CA GLU A 27 13.54 1.00 10.07
C GLU A 27 12.04 0.70 10.14
N VAL A 28 11.36 0.64 8.99
CA VAL A 28 9.95 0.22 8.93
C VAL A 28 9.79 -1.23 9.38
N ALA A 29 10.66 -2.15 8.93
CA ALA A 29 10.65 -3.55 9.39
C ALA A 29 10.88 -3.66 10.90
N GLU A 30 11.83 -2.91 11.44
CA GLU A 30 12.11 -2.84 12.88
C GLU A 30 10.88 -2.33 13.66
N LYS A 31 10.24 -1.26 13.20
CA LYS A 31 8.99 -0.73 13.79
C LYS A 31 7.81 -1.69 13.67
N MET A 32 7.77 -2.52 12.63
CA MET A 32 6.79 -3.61 12.51
C MET A 32 7.09 -4.80 13.44
N GLY A 33 8.24 -4.81 14.13
CA GLY A 33 8.70 -5.91 14.96
C GLY A 33 9.17 -7.12 14.15
N CYS A 34 9.66 -6.92 12.91
CA CYS A 34 10.13 -8.02 12.05
C CYS A 34 11.53 -7.78 11.49
N LYS A 35 12.19 -8.85 11.07
CA LYS A 35 13.50 -8.78 10.40
C LYS A 35 13.34 -8.28 8.96
N PRO A 36 14.36 -7.64 8.35
CA PRO A 36 14.31 -7.18 6.96
C PRO A 36 13.88 -8.26 5.95
N GLN A 37 14.36 -9.51 6.12
CA GLN A 37 13.94 -10.63 5.26
C GLN A 37 12.44 -10.95 5.38
N GLN A 38 11.87 -10.87 6.59
CA GLN A 38 10.44 -11.08 6.79
C GLN A 38 9.63 -9.97 6.12
N TYR A 39 10.12 -8.72 6.18
CA TYR A 39 9.53 -7.61 5.45
C TYR A 39 9.57 -7.85 3.94
N THR A 40 10.72 -8.26 3.38
CA THR A 40 10.85 -8.61 1.96
C THR A 40 9.86 -9.72 1.57
N ASN A 41 9.70 -10.75 2.40
CA ASN A 41 8.73 -11.82 2.17
C ASN A 41 7.27 -11.31 2.19
N ILE A 42 6.96 -10.33 3.06
CA ILE A 42 5.62 -9.72 3.13
C ILE A 42 5.31 -8.95 1.84
N VAL A 43 6.22 -8.07 1.41
CA VAL A 43 6.04 -7.24 0.21
C VAL A 43 6.15 -8.06 -1.09
N GLY A 44 6.88 -9.18 -1.04
CA GLY A 44 7.05 -10.10 -2.17
C GLY A 44 5.87 -11.05 -2.42
N LYS A 45 4.86 -11.10 -1.54
CA LYS A 45 3.68 -11.96 -1.77
C LYS A 45 2.99 -11.59 -3.08
N GLU A 46 2.55 -12.60 -3.82
CA GLU A 46 1.63 -12.43 -4.95
C GLU A 46 0.33 -11.77 -4.48
N ASN A 47 -0.20 -12.22 -3.33
CA ASN A 47 -1.35 -11.64 -2.65
C ASN A 47 -0.92 -10.69 -1.53
N PHE A 48 -0.50 -9.47 -1.91
CA PHE A 48 -0.14 -8.43 -0.95
C PHE A 48 -1.40 -7.80 -0.34
N ALA A 49 -1.78 -8.27 0.84
CA ALA A 49 -3.06 -7.94 1.45
C ALA A 49 -3.08 -6.56 2.13
N PHE A 50 -4.25 -5.92 2.17
CA PHE A 50 -4.44 -4.62 2.86
C PHE A 50 -4.06 -4.65 4.35
N ARG A 51 -4.15 -5.82 5.02
CA ARG A 51 -3.65 -5.98 6.39
C ARG A 51 -2.15 -5.72 6.47
N ASP A 52 -1.38 -6.23 5.52
CA ASP A 52 0.07 -6.02 5.46
C ASP A 52 0.38 -4.55 5.14
N VAL A 53 -0.34 -3.95 4.17
CA VAL A 53 -0.22 -2.52 3.83
C VAL A 53 -0.50 -1.63 5.05
N LYS A 54 -1.57 -1.92 5.80
CA LYS A 54 -1.93 -1.16 7.01
C LYS A 54 -0.80 -1.20 8.04
N ARG A 55 -0.23 -2.39 8.29
CA ARG A 55 0.88 -2.53 9.26
C ARG A 55 2.11 -1.73 8.85
N ILE A 56 2.43 -1.72 7.55
CA ILE A 56 3.55 -0.94 7.01
C ILE A 56 3.26 0.57 7.16
N ALA A 57 2.05 1.01 6.80
CA ALA A 57 1.63 2.40 6.96
C ALA A 57 1.71 2.85 8.43
N ASP A 58 1.14 2.07 9.36
CA ASP A 58 1.18 2.39 10.78
C ASP A 58 2.63 2.52 11.29
N ALA A 59 3.52 1.62 10.88
CA ALA A 59 4.95 1.67 11.23
C ALA A 59 5.67 2.89 10.64
N ALA A 60 5.26 3.34 9.45
CA ALA A 60 5.79 4.53 8.80
C ALA A 60 5.16 5.84 9.30
N GLY A 61 4.18 5.79 10.21
CA GLY A 61 3.48 6.98 10.72
C GLY A 61 2.32 7.46 9.85
N PHE A 62 1.83 6.60 8.94
CA PHE A 62 0.70 6.88 8.04
C PHE A 62 -0.55 6.11 8.45
N LYS A 63 -1.72 6.58 8.01
CA LYS A 63 -2.99 5.86 8.13
C LYS A 63 -3.40 5.34 6.76
N LEU A 64 -3.73 4.05 6.67
CA LEU A 64 -4.38 3.50 5.48
C LEU A 64 -5.84 3.93 5.43
N LEU A 65 -6.24 4.61 4.35
CA LEU A 65 -7.62 4.98 4.02
C LEU A 65 -8.03 4.24 2.75
N ILE A 66 -9.23 3.67 2.76
CA ILE A 66 -9.83 2.98 1.60
C ILE A 66 -11.19 3.61 1.36
N GLU A 67 -11.43 4.02 0.11
CA GLU A 67 -12.67 4.62 -0.34
C GLU A 67 -13.27 3.77 -1.48
N PHE A 68 -14.59 3.84 -1.64
CA PHE A 68 -15.30 3.17 -2.71
C PHE A 68 -15.92 4.20 -3.64
N GLU A 69 -15.47 4.22 -4.89
CA GLU A 69 -16.08 5.01 -5.93
C GLU A 69 -17.04 4.16 -6.77
N LYS A 70 -18.23 4.69 -7.05
CA LYS A 70 -19.15 4.05 -7.98
C LYS A 70 -18.56 4.15 -9.39
N LYS A 71 -18.17 3.03 -9.99
CA LYS A 71 -17.86 2.99 -11.43
C LYS A 71 -19.07 3.56 -12.18
N ASN A 72 -18.90 4.71 -12.83
CA ASN A 72 -19.94 5.27 -13.67
C ASN A 72 -20.31 4.21 -14.71
N ARG A 73 -21.49 3.58 -14.56
CA ARG A 73 -22.13 2.90 -15.68
C ARG A 73 -22.32 3.98 -16.73
N TYR A 74 -21.71 3.81 -17.91
CA TYR A 74 -21.84 4.72 -19.03
C TYR A 74 -23.24 5.34 -19.05
N LYS A 75 -23.31 6.66 -18.85
CA LYS A 75 -24.46 7.42 -19.30
C LYS A 75 -24.40 7.34 -20.81
N ILE A 76 -25.10 6.36 -21.38
CA ILE A 76 -25.55 6.41 -22.77
C ILE A 76 -26.52 7.58 -22.82
N PHE A 77 -26.00 8.80 -22.86
CA PHE A 77 -26.80 9.92 -23.32
C PHE A 77 -26.65 9.93 -24.82
N MET A 78 -27.70 9.39 -25.44
CA MET A 78 -28.14 9.75 -26.77
C MET A 78 -28.05 11.27 -26.92
N ASN A 79 -27.36 11.69 -27.98
CA ASN A 79 -27.83 12.74 -28.88
C ASN A 79 -27.39 12.32 -30.29
#